data_AF-A0A2I8A150-F1
#
_entry.id   AF-A0A2I8A150-F1
#
_cell.length_a   1.000
_cell.length_b   1.000
_cell.length_c   1.000
_cell.angle_alpha   90.00
_cell.angle_beta   90.00
_cell.angle_gamma   90.00
#
_symmetry.space_group_name_H-M   'P 1'
#
loop_
_entity.id
_entity.type
_entity.pdbx_description
1 polymer ?
#
loop_
_entity_poly.entity_id
_entity_poly.type
_entity_poly.pdbx_seq_one_letter_code
_entity_poly.pdbx_strand_id
1 'polypeptide(L)'
;MSLLINTLVTFITVYSYLLIIRVLLTWFPSINWYNQPFTALSQVTDPYLNLFRSIIPPLGGMDFSPILAFVVLNLLTGALETLGRLPAVGF
;
A
#
# COMPACT_ATOMS: atom_id res chain seq x y z
N MET A 1 14.20 -20.64 8.03
CA MET A 1 12.75 -20.39 8.10
C MET A 1 12.44 -18.93 8.39
N SER A 2 13.11 -18.28 9.34
CA SER A 2 12.95 -16.84 9.65
C SER A 2 13.35 -15.88 8.51
N LEU A 3 14.42 -16.17 7.78
CA LEU A 3 14.88 -15.32 6.66
C LEU A 3 13.86 -15.23 5.51
N LEU A 4 13.16 -16.32 5.22
CA LEU A 4 12.17 -16.40 4.14
C LEU A 4 10.91 -15.60 4.49
N ILE A 5 10.51 -15.63 5.77
CA ILE A 5 9.39 -14.86 6.29
C ILE A 5 9.75 -13.36 6.29
N ASN A 6 10.93 -12.99 6.79
CA ASN A 6 11.34 -11.59 6.84
C ASN A 6 11.46 -10.96 5.44
N THR A 7 11.99 -11.69 4.46
CA THR A 7 12.11 -11.19 3.08
C THR A 7 10.74 -10.98 2.42
N LEU A 8 9.77 -11.88 2.65
CA LEU A 8 8.39 -11.69 2.20
C LEU A 8 7.73 -10.48 2.85
N VAL A 9 7.90 -10.32 4.18
CA VAL A 9 7.36 -9.17 4.91
C VAL A 9 7.93 -7.86 4.36
N THR A 10 9.25 -7.78 4.19
CA THR A 10 9.90 -6.60 3.61
C THR A 10 9.40 -6.31 2.19
N PHE A 11 9.22 -7.34 1.35
CA PHE A 11 8.69 -7.16 0.00
C PHE A 11 7.28 -6.55 0.01
N ILE A 12 6.40 -7.06 0.86
CA ILE A 12 5.03 -6.54 1.02
C ILE A 12 5.06 -5.09 1.53
N THR A 13 5.93 -4.79 2.50
CA THR A 13 6.11 -3.44 3.02
C THR A 13 6.55 -2.46 1.91
N VAL A 14 7.54 -2.84 1.09
CA VAL A 14 8.01 -2.02 -0.03
C VAL A 14 6.90 -1.83 -1.08
N TYR A 15 6.17 -2.90 -1.41
CA TYR A 15 5.04 -2.81 -2.34
C TYR A 15 3.94 -1.89 -1.82
N SER A 16 3.66 -1.91 -0.52
CA SER A 16 2.74 -0.98 0.13
C SER A 16 3.19 0.47 0.00
N TYR A 17 4.49 0.76 0.15
CA TYR A 17 5.03 2.11 -0.10
C TYR A 17 4.88 2.53 -1.57
N LEU A 18 5.07 1.62 -2.53
CA LEU A 18 4.85 1.92 -3.95
C LEU A 18 3.40 2.30 -4.25
N LEU A 19 2.43 1.61 -3.64
CA LEU A 19 1.02 1.97 -3.75
C LEU A 19 0.74 3.34 -3.13
N ILE A 20 1.34 3.66 -1.98
CA ILE A 20 1.22 4.99 -1.37
C ILE A 20 1.78 6.07 -2.31
N ILE A 21 2.94 5.83 -2.92
CA ILE A 21 3.55 6.78 -3.88
C ILE A 21 2.66 6.94 -5.13
N ARG A 22 2.19 5.83 -5.72
CA ARG A 22 1.27 5.83 -6.88
C ARG A 22 0.09 6.74 -6.62
N VAL A 23 -0.44 6.69 -5.42
CA VAL A 23 -1.56 7.50 -5.00
C VAL A 23 -1.20 8.96 -4.85
N LEU A 24 -0.14 9.26 -4.10
CA LEU A 24 0.22 10.64 -3.82
C LEU A 24 0.44 11.36 -5.15
N LEU A 25 1.01 10.66 -6.13
CA LEU A 25 1.17 11.10 -7.51
C LEU A 25 -0.16 11.30 -8.26
N THR A 26 -1.23 10.51 -8.01
CA THR A 26 -2.56 10.77 -8.60
C THR A 26 -3.19 12.07 -8.14
N TRP A 27 -2.79 12.58 -6.97
CA TRP A 27 -3.26 13.89 -6.49
C TRP A 27 -2.60 15.06 -7.22
N PHE A 28 -1.52 14.81 -7.97
CA PHE A 28 -0.86 15.80 -8.81
C PHE A 28 -1.32 15.64 -10.27
N PRO A 29 -2.31 16.43 -10.73
CA PRO A 29 -2.82 16.33 -12.10
C PRO A 29 -1.79 16.71 -13.18
N SER A 30 -0.64 17.27 -12.80
CA SER A 30 0.46 17.58 -13.72
C SER A 30 1.42 16.40 -13.97
N ILE A 31 1.24 15.25 -13.30
CA ILE A 31 2.11 14.07 -13.49
C ILE A 31 1.70 13.34 -14.77
N ASN A 32 2.67 13.21 -15.68
CA ASN A 32 2.47 12.48 -16.92
C ASN A 32 2.79 10.98 -16.72
N TRP A 33 1.74 10.17 -16.58
CA TRP A 33 1.82 8.73 -16.35
C TRP A 33 2.46 7.93 -17.49
N TYR A 34 2.65 8.55 -18.66
CA TYR A 34 3.30 7.93 -19.81
C TYR A 34 4.82 8.09 -19.80
N ASN A 35 5.37 8.92 -18.90
CA ASN A 35 6.81 9.08 -18.73
C ASN A 35 7.38 8.13 -17.68
N GLN A 36 8.59 7.63 -17.92
CA GLN A 36 9.37 6.95 -16.88
C GLN A 36 9.77 7.96 -15.78
N PRO A 37 9.76 7.55 -14.50
CA PRO A 37 9.54 6.20 -13.97
C PRO A 37 8.06 5.84 -13.70
N PHE A 38 7.11 6.75 -13.95
CA PHE A 38 5.70 6.58 -13.59
C PHE A 38 4.99 5.47 -14.39
N THR A 39 5.39 5.26 -15.64
CA THR A 39 4.91 4.15 -16.47
C THR A 39 5.24 2.79 -15.84
N ALA A 40 6.45 2.63 -15.31
CA ALA A 40 6.84 1.38 -14.64
C ALA A 40 6.05 1.17 -13.33
N LEU A 41 5.83 2.25 -12.57
CA LEU A 41 5.03 2.19 -11.36
C LEU A 41 3.58 1.78 -11.65
N SER A 42 2.96 2.37 -12.68
CA SER A 42 1.61 2.01 -13.11
C SER A 42 1.54 0.54 -13.55
N GLN A 43 2.46 0.06 -14.38
CA GLN A 43 2.49 -1.35 -14.80
C GLN A 43 2.57 -2.35 -13.64
N VAL A 44 3.30 -2.00 -12.57
CA VAL A 44 3.46 -2.86 -11.38
C VAL A 44 2.27 -2.76 -10.41
N THR A 45 1.65 -1.59 -10.31
CA THR A 45 0.54 -1.33 -9.37
C THR A 45 -0.84 -1.58 -9.98
N ASP A 46 -1.01 -1.41 -11.28
CA ASP A 46 -2.27 -1.58 -12.02
C ASP A 46 -2.87 -2.99 -11.93
N PRO A 47 -2.14 -4.11 -12.06
CA PRO A 47 -2.76 -5.44 -11.93
C PRO A 47 -3.35 -5.66 -10.53
N TYR A 48 -2.67 -5.16 -9.50
CA TYR A 48 -3.17 -5.18 -8.13
C TYR A 48 -4.38 -4.24 -7.97
N LEU A 49 -4.27 -2.99 -8.40
CA LEU A 49 -5.36 -2.02 -8.33
C LEU A 49 -6.60 -2.47 -9.12
N ASN A 50 -6.43 -3.11 -10.28
CA ASN A 50 -7.53 -3.62 -11.10
C ASN A 50 -8.31 -4.74 -10.40
N LEU A 51 -7.65 -5.58 -9.58
CA LEU A 51 -8.32 -6.55 -8.70
C LEU A 51 -9.25 -5.85 -7.70
N PHE A 52 -8.82 -4.72 -7.12
CA PHE A 52 -9.62 -3.96 -6.15
C PHE A 52 -10.60 -2.97 -6.79
N ARG A 53 -10.38 -2.54 -8.03
CA ARG A 53 -11.29 -1.66 -8.79
C ARG A 53 -12.64 -2.32 -9.06
N SER A 54 -12.71 -3.65 -9.07
CA SER A 54 -13.97 -4.37 -9.15
C SER A 54 -14.81 -4.25 -7.87
N ILE A 55 -14.20 -3.90 -6.74
CA ILE A 55 -14.87 -3.73 -5.44
C ILE A 55 -15.14 -2.25 -5.17
N ILE A 56 -14.20 -1.37 -5.53
CA ILE A 56 -14.30 0.07 -5.34
C ILE A 56 -14.02 0.77 -6.68
N PRO A 57 -15.06 1.15 -7.45
CA PRO A 57 -14.86 1.87 -8.70
C PRO A 57 -14.17 3.23 -8.43
N PRO A 58 -13.27 3.67 -9.31
CA PRO A 58 -12.57 4.96 -9.16
C PRO A 58 -13.58 6.11 -9.28
N LEU A 59 -13.82 6.83 -8.19
CA LEU A 59 -14.70 7.99 -8.17
C LEU A 59 -13.97 9.19 -8.79
N GLY A 60 -14.32 9.53 -10.03
CA GLY A 60 -13.92 10.79 -10.66
C GLY A 60 -12.45 10.91 -11.07
N GLY A 61 -11.77 9.79 -11.38
CA GLY A 61 -10.35 9.81 -11.78
C GLY A 61 -9.37 10.05 -10.63
N MET A 62 -9.87 10.15 -9.40
CA MET A 62 -9.09 10.18 -8.16
C MET A 62 -9.24 8.82 -7.46
N ASP A 63 -8.13 8.11 -7.28
CA ASP A 63 -8.12 6.84 -6.55
C ASP A 63 -8.21 7.12 -5.03
N PHE A 64 -9.36 6.82 -4.40
CA PHE A 64 -9.63 6.97 -2.94
C PHE A 64 -9.31 5.72 -2.09
N SER A 65 -8.94 4.61 -2.75
CA SER A 65 -8.20 3.46 -2.17
C SER A 65 -7.13 3.77 -1.09
N PRO A 66 -6.45 4.93 -1.05
CA PRO A 66 -5.25 5.13 -0.22
C PRO A 66 -5.54 5.74 1.14
N ILE A 67 -6.65 6.48 1.24
CA ILE A 67 -7.22 6.86 2.53
C ILE A 67 -7.58 5.58 3.27
N LEU A 68 -8.17 4.62 2.57
CA LEU A 68 -8.48 3.29 3.09
C LEU A 68 -7.21 2.53 3.47
N ALA A 69 -6.16 2.57 2.64
CA ALA A 69 -4.87 1.97 2.97
C ALA A 69 -4.20 2.59 4.21
N PHE A 70 -4.21 3.92 4.36
CA PHE A 70 -3.70 4.61 5.56
C PHE A 70 -4.49 4.24 6.82
N VAL A 71 -5.82 4.14 6.71
CA VAL A 71 -6.68 3.72 7.83
C VAL A 71 -6.38 2.28 8.23
N VAL A 72 -6.28 1.37 7.25
CA VAL A 72 -5.97 -0.05 7.51
C VAL A 72 -4.56 -0.20 8.10
N LEU A 73 -3.57 0.53 7.58
CA LEU A 73 -2.19 0.44 8.05
C LEU A 73 -2.03 1.05 9.46
N ASN A 74 -2.72 2.15 9.78
CA ASN A 74 -2.75 2.70 11.15
C ASN A 74 -3.44 1.73 12.13
N LEU A 75 -4.55 1.11 11.72
CA LEU A 75 -5.24 0.11 12.55
C LEU A 75 -4.36 -1.12 12.79
N LEU A 76 -3.63 -1.58 11.77
CA LEU A 76 -2.75 -2.73 11.87
C LEU A 76 -1.53 -2.43 12.77
N THR A 77 -0.90 -1.26 12.63
CA THR A 77 0.19 -0.81 13.51
C THR A 77 -0.29 -0.67 14.95
N GLY A 78 -1.45 -0.03 15.17
CA GLY A 78 -2.03 0.09 16.50
C GLY A 78 -2.35 -1.27 17.14
N ALA A 79 -2.85 -2.23 16.36
CA ALA A 79 -3.11 -3.60 16.82
C ALA A 79 -1.82 -4.37 17.15
N LEU A 80 -0.78 -4.25 16.31
CA LEU A 80 0.51 -4.90 16.57
C LEU A 80 1.23 -4.28 17.78
N GLU A 81 1.18 -2.97 17.95
CA GLU A 81 1.77 -2.29 19.10
C GLU A 81 1.03 -2.63 20.39
N THR A 82 -0.29 -2.76 20.36
CA THR A 82 -1.06 -3.22 21.53
C THR A 82 -0.79 -4.68 21.86
N LEU A 83 -0.68 -5.55 20.86
CA LEU A 83 -0.30 -6.96 21.07
C LEU A 83 1.15 -7.12 21.56
N GLY A 84 2.09 -6.31 21.05
CA GLY A 84 3.49 -6.31 21.48
C GLY A 84 3.72 -5.66 22.85
N ARG A 85 2.81 -4.77 23.28
CA ARG A 85 2.80 -4.17 24.63
C ARG A 85 2.10 -5.02 25.68
N LEU A 86 1.48 -6.15 25.30
CA LEU A 86 0.96 -7.08 26.30
C LEU A 86 2.13 -7.65 27.12
N PRO A 87 2.14 -7.47 28.45
CA PRO A 87 3.17 -8.01 29.32
C PRO A 87 3.17 -9.56 29.36
N ALA A 88 2.29 -10.22 28.60
CA ALA A 88 2.17 -11.67 28.51
C ALA A 88 3.14 -12.33 27.50
N VAL A 89 3.94 -11.57 26.75
CA VAL A 89 5.05 -12.09 25.92
C VAL A 89 6.42 -11.78 26.53
N GLY A 90 6.42 -11.54 27.86
CA GLY A 90 7.61 -11.40 28.69
C GLY A 90 7.66 -12.50 29.75
N PHE A 91 7.72 -13.75 29.33
CA PHE A 91 8.25 -14.89 30.10
C PHE A 91 8.94 -15.85 29.13
#